data_AF-A0A7X9CAB8-F1
#
_entry.id   AF-A0A7X9CAB8-F1
#
_cell.length_a   1.000
_cell.length_b   1.000
_cell.length_c   1.000
_cell.angle_alpha   90.00
_cell.angle_beta   90.00
_cell.angle_gamma   90.00
#
_symmetry.space_group_name_H-M   'P 1'
#
loop_
_entity.id
_entity.type
_entity.pdbx_description
1 polymer ?
#
loop_
_entity_poly.entity_id
_entity_poly.type
_entity_poly.pdbx_seq_one_letter_code
_entity_poly.pdbx_strand_id
1 'polypeptide(L)'
;MTGRPDLALLHPPFGLVLHAGDLTLRPLADADLPEYAELLRRPIFEDPQSPAMFHWYRAEPDARVRNALSFQWQLRSAISPEKWTLPLGIWADARLIGCQDVSAVRFAERRTVSSGSWLTLDAHGRGYGTLMRQAMLVFAFDHLGARRAESSAVIGNDASFGVSRACGYREDGTQVSTMPGPVEVEQRFLVTPETFRRPDVPVRVEGLTAPLREMLGA
;
A
#
# COMPACT_ATOMS: atom_id res chain seq x y z
N MET A 1 15.38 30.77 19.47
CA MET A 1 14.09 30.15 19.07
C MET A 1 14.39 28.72 18.66
N THR A 2 14.15 27.75 19.53
CA THR A 2 14.16 26.33 19.14
C THR A 2 12.91 26.09 18.29
N GLY A 3 13.11 25.70 17.03
CA GLY A 3 12.01 25.41 16.10
C GLY A 3 11.13 24.28 16.64
N ARG A 4 9.86 24.24 16.21
CA ARG A 4 8.98 23.11 16.51
C ARG A 4 9.61 21.82 15.94
N PRO A 5 9.60 20.71 16.69
CA PRO A 5 10.17 19.45 16.21
C PRO A 5 9.42 18.94 14.97
N ASP A 6 10.17 18.32 14.05
CA ASP A 6 9.62 17.64 12.88
C ASP A 6 8.72 16.48 13.33
N LEU A 7 7.57 16.31 12.68
CA LEU A 7 6.64 15.21 12.93
C LEU A 7 7.31 13.85 12.71
N ALA A 8 8.25 13.73 11.76
CA ALA A 8 9.01 12.50 11.55
C ALA A 8 9.88 12.10 12.76
N LEU A 9 10.26 13.04 13.62
CA LEU A 9 10.98 12.74 14.87
C LEU A 9 10.03 12.28 15.98
N LEU A 10 8.81 12.82 15.99
CA LEU A 10 7.79 12.50 17.01
C LEU A 10 7.00 11.23 16.68
N HIS A 11 6.77 10.98 15.39
CA HIS A 11 6.07 9.81 14.86
C HIS A 11 6.85 9.29 13.64
N PRO A 12 7.82 8.37 13.86
CA PRO A 12 8.78 7.89 12.87
C PRO A 12 8.24 7.46 11.50
N PRO A 13 7.03 6.87 11.37
CA PRO A 13 6.49 6.52 10.06
C PRO A 13 6.49 7.68 9.05
N PHE A 14 6.26 8.92 9.47
CA PHE A 14 6.24 10.08 8.57
C PHE A 14 7.60 10.41 7.95
N GLY A 15 8.70 9.88 8.49
CA GLY A 15 10.03 10.01 7.88
C GLY A 15 10.29 9.02 6.75
N LEU A 16 9.48 7.95 6.62
CA LEU A 16 9.70 6.89 5.65
C LEU A 16 9.39 7.37 4.23
N VAL A 17 10.39 7.27 3.34
CA VAL A 17 10.23 7.56 1.91
C VAL A 17 10.93 6.47 1.09
N LEU A 18 10.23 5.96 0.08
CA LEU A 18 10.77 5.06 -0.93
C LEU A 18 10.77 5.79 -2.27
N HIS A 19 11.88 5.72 -2.99
CA HIS A 19 12.01 6.24 -4.36
C HIS A 19 12.31 5.11 -5.33
N ALA A 20 11.57 5.03 -6.44
CA ALA A 20 11.78 4.04 -7.50
C ALA A 20 11.43 4.64 -8.86
N GLY A 21 12.46 4.99 -9.66
CA GLY A 21 12.25 5.75 -10.91
C GLY A 21 11.53 7.06 -10.63
N ASP A 22 10.43 7.30 -11.35
CA ASP A 22 9.60 8.50 -11.18
C ASP A 22 8.62 8.41 -10.01
N LEU A 23 8.58 7.28 -9.30
CA LEU A 23 7.67 7.07 -8.17
C LEU A 23 8.32 7.47 -6.84
N THR A 24 7.52 8.16 -6.02
CA THR A 24 7.78 8.36 -4.59
C THR A 24 6.64 7.73 -3.79
N LEU A 25 6.98 6.88 -2.82
CA LEU A 25 6.04 6.26 -1.89
C LEU A 25 6.36 6.72 -0.48
N ARG A 26 5.37 7.28 0.22
CA ARG A 26 5.53 7.71 1.62
C ARG A 26 4.18 7.72 2.33
N PRO A 27 4.14 7.64 3.67
CA PRO A 27 2.89 7.85 4.39
C PRO A 27 2.25 9.20 4.05
N LEU A 28 0.93 9.17 3.83
CA LEU A 28 0.13 10.41 3.68
C LEU A 28 0.19 11.20 4.99
N ALA A 29 0.54 12.47 4.93
CA ALA A 29 0.43 13.44 6.02
C ALA A 29 -0.87 14.25 5.91
N ASP A 30 -1.20 15.03 6.94
CA ASP A 30 -2.43 15.84 6.93
C ASP A 30 -2.44 16.89 5.80
N ALA A 31 -1.26 17.38 5.41
CA ALA A 31 -1.12 18.31 4.28
C ALA A 31 -1.48 17.69 2.92
N ASP A 32 -1.43 16.36 2.79
CA ASP A 32 -1.77 15.64 1.55
C ASP A 32 -3.26 15.29 1.47
N LEU A 33 -3.98 15.36 2.59
CA LEU A 33 -5.39 14.95 2.66
C LEU A 33 -6.32 15.73 1.73
N PRO A 34 -6.11 17.03 1.44
CA PRO A 34 -6.87 17.73 0.41
C PRO A 34 -6.70 17.13 -1.00
N GLU A 35 -5.46 16.86 -1.44
CA GLU A 35 -5.18 16.22 -2.74
C GLU A 35 -5.77 14.81 -2.79
N TYR A 36 -5.61 14.05 -1.71
CA TYR A 36 -6.22 12.72 -1.55
C TYR A 36 -7.75 12.77 -1.65
N ALA A 37 -8.39 13.78 -1.04
CA ALA A 37 -9.83 13.95 -1.10
C ALA A 37 -10.34 14.33 -2.51
N GLU A 38 -9.56 15.09 -3.29
CA GLU A 38 -9.85 15.32 -4.70
C GLU A 38 -9.73 14.03 -5.51
N LEU A 39 -8.67 13.25 -5.26
CA LEU A 39 -8.42 11.99 -5.94
C LEU A 39 -9.56 10.98 -5.76
N LEU A 40 -10.09 10.88 -4.54
CA LEU A 40 -11.19 9.97 -4.21
C LEU A 40 -12.54 10.35 -4.83
N ARG A 41 -12.69 11.58 -5.32
CA ARG A 41 -13.87 12.02 -6.08
C ARG A 41 -13.77 11.68 -7.57
N ARG A 42 -12.59 11.29 -8.06
CA ARG A 42 -12.35 10.88 -9.46
C ARG A 42 -12.54 9.37 -9.64
N PRO A 43 -12.93 8.88 -10.83
CA PRO A 43 -12.99 7.45 -11.14
C PRO A 43 -11.63 6.75 -10.93
N ILE A 44 -11.65 5.62 -10.21
CA ILE A 44 -10.47 4.74 -10.07
C ILE A 44 -10.62 3.40 -10.83
N PHE A 45 -11.84 3.11 -11.32
CA PHE A 45 -12.17 2.00 -12.20
C PHE A 45 -12.99 2.53 -13.39
N GLU A 46 -12.86 1.90 -14.56
CA GLU A 46 -13.69 2.22 -15.74
C GLU A 46 -15.15 1.83 -15.51
N ASP A 47 -15.37 0.63 -14.97
CA ASP A 47 -16.69 0.12 -14.63
C ASP A 47 -17.03 0.38 -13.16
N PRO A 48 -17.99 1.28 -12.87
CA PRO A 48 -18.43 1.55 -11.50
C PRO A 48 -19.16 0.38 -10.82
N GLN A 49 -19.55 -0.65 -11.58
CA GLN A 49 -20.23 -1.85 -11.09
C GLN A 49 -19.30 -3.06 -10.96
N SER A 50 -18.01 -2.91 -11.27
CA SER A 50 -17.06 -4.02 -11.23
C SER A 50 -17.06 -4.70 -9.85
N PRO A 51 -17.09 -6.05 -9.79
CA PRO A 51 -16.90 -6.76 -8.52
C PRO A 51 -15.51 -6.55 -7.93
N ALA A 52 -14.52 -6.17 -8.75
CA ALA A 52 -13.18 -5.81 -8.31
C ALA A 52 -13.10 -4.42 -7.64
N MET A 53 -14.16 -3.61 -7.73
CA MET A 53 -14.23 -2.31 -7.09
C MET A 53 -14.34 -2.45 -5.57
N PHE A 54 -13.46 -1.74 -4.85
CA PHE A 54 -13.50 -1.74 -3.39
C PHE A 54 -14.86 -1.26 -2.85
N HIS A 55 -15.44 -1.99 -1.90
CA HIS A 55 -16.74 -1.64 -1.32
C HIS A 55 -16.79 -0.23 -0.73
N TRP A 56 -15.69 0.23 -0.11
CA TRP A 56 -15.60 1.58 0.44
C TRP A 56 -15.75 2.67 -0.64
N TYR A 57 -15.34 2.38 -1.89
CA TYR A 57 -15.41 3.32 -3.00
C TYR A 57 -16.83 3.48 -3.55
N ARG A 58 -17.72 2.50 -3.32
CA ARG A 58 -19.14 2.57 -3.73
C ARG A 58 -19.95 3.60 -2.96
N ALA A 59 -19.43 4.12 -1.85
CA ALA A 59 -20.08 5.21 -1.12
C ALA A 59 -20.14 6.49 -1.96
N GLU A 60 -21.17 7.31 -1.71
CA GLU A 60 -21.31 8.65 -2.30
C GLU A 60 -20.05 9.49 -2.05
N PRO A 61 -19.62 10.34 -3.00
CA PRO A 61 -18.29 10.96 -2.99
C PRO A 61 -17.90 11.64 -1.67
N ASP A 62 -18.78 12.42 -1.06
CA ASP A 62 -18.46 13.11 0.19
C ASP A 62 -18.41 12.17 1.40
N ALA A 63 -19.26 11.13 1.42
CA ALA A 63 -19.19 10.11 2.46
C ALA A 63 -17.91 9.26 2.32
N ARG A 64 -17.55 8.89 1.08
CA ARG A 64 -16.31 8.19 0.74
C ARG A 64 -15.09 8.95 1.22
N VAL A 65 -15.02 10.25 0.96
CA VAL A 65 -13.92 11.12 1.43
C VAL A 65 -13.86 11.12 2.95
N ARG A 66 -14.95 11.41 3.65
CA ARG A 66 -14.96 11.41 5.12
C ARG A 66 -14.50 10.07 5.71
N ASN A 67 -15.00 8.97 5.17
CA ASN A 67 -14.65 7.61 5.61
C ASN A 67 -13.17 7.31 5.35
N ALA A 68 -12.64 7.71 4.19
CA ALA A 68 -11.25 7.48 3.84
C ALA A 68 -10.28 8.31 4.71
N LEU A 69 -10.62 9.56 5.03
CA LEU A 69 -9.82 10.37 5.97
C LEU A 69 -9.81 9.73 7.36
N SER A 70 -10.97 9.30 7.85
CA SER A 70 -11.09 8.58 9.13
C SER A 70 -10.25 7.31 9.15
N PHE A 71 -10.30 6.53 8.06
CA PHE A 71 -9.48 5.33 7.89
C PHE A 71 -7.98 5.63 7.94
N GLN A 72 -7.51 6.66 7.22
CA GLN A 72 -6.09 7.07 7.26
C GLN A 72 -5.63 7.42 8.68
N TRP A 73 -6.44 8.14 9.46
CA TRP A 73 -6.11 8.43 10.86
C TRP A 73 -6.08 7.17 11.73
N GLN A 74 -7.03 6.25 11.55
CA GLN A 74 -7.04 4.98 12.26
C GLN A 74 -5.76 4.18 12.00
N LEU A 75 -5.35 4.04 10.73
CA LEU A 75 -4.12 3.31 10.38
C LEU A 75 -2.89 3.89 11.07
N ARG A 76 -2.73 5.22 11.04
CA ARG A 76 -1.60 5.91 11.71
C ARG A 76 -1.58 5.68 13.21
N SER A 77 -2.76 5.73 13.85
CA SER A 77 -2.89 5.55 15.31
C SER A 77 -2.68 4.10 15.78
N ALA A 78 -2.90 3.13 14.89
CA ALA A 78 -2.95 1.71 15.24
C ALA A 78 -1.62 0.96 15.04
N ILE A 79 -0.54 1.64 14.67
CA ILE A 79 0.76 1.00 14.46
C ILE A 79 1.29 0.48 15.80
N SER A 80 1.47 -0.84 15.88
CA SER A 80 2.20 -1.51 16.96
C SER A 80 3.01 -2.69 16.40
N PRO A 81 3.99 -3.21 17.16
CA PRO A 81 4.77 -4.38 16.75
C PRO A 81 3.91 -5.63 16.46
N GLU A 82 2.76 -5.77 17.13
CA GLU A 82 1.84 -6.88 16.98
C GLU A 82 0.97 -6.77 15.73
N LYS A 83 0.67 -5.54 15.29
CA LYS A 83 -0.11 -5.29 14.08
C LYS A 83 0.11 -3.86 13.59
N TRP A 84 0.42 -3.72 12.31
CA TRP A 84 0.58 -2.42 11.69
C TRP A 84 0.13 -2.43 10.23
N THR A 85 -0.13 -1.23 9.72
CA THR A 85 -0.31 -0.96 8.30
C THR A 85 0.29 0.40 8.02
N LEU A 86 1.19 0.46 7.03
CA LEU A 86 1.75 1.71 6.53
C LEU A 86 0.98 2.08 5.25
N PRO A 87 0.13 3.13 5.28
CA PRO A 87 -0.58 3.58 4.10
C PRO A 87 0.30 4.51 3.27
N LEU A 88 0.94 3.98 2.23
CA LEU A 88 1.83 4.78 1.38
C LEU A 88 1.02 5.41 0.25
N GLY A 89 0.98 6.74 0.21
CA GLY A 89 0.57 7.45 -0.99
C GLY A 89 1.59 7.24 -2.10
N ILE A 90 1.14 7.23 -3.35
CA ILE A 90 1.98 7.06 -4.54
C ILE A 90 1.99 8.36 -5.31
N TRP A 91 3.15 9.01 -5.40
CA TRP A 91 3.35 10.19 -6.23
C TRP A 91 4.13 9.84 -7.49
N ALA A 92 3.66 10.35 -8.63
CA ALA A 92 4.38 10.40 -9.90
C ALA A 92 4.33 11.84 -10.41
N ASP A 93 5.44 12.39 -10.88
CA ASP A 93 5.53 13.79 -11.33
C ASP A 93 4.94 14.79 -10.32
N ALA A 94 5.24 14.57 -9.03
CA ALA A 94 4.73 15.34 -7.88
C ALA A 94 3.20 15.35 -7.70
N ARG A 95 2.45 14.48 -8.38
CA ARG A 95 1.01 14.29 -8.19
C ARG A 95 0.70 12.97 -7.51
N LEU A 96 -0.21 13.00 -6.54
CA LEU A 96 -0.75 11.80 -5.93
C LEU A 96 -1.62 11.04 -6.94
N ILE A 97 -1.28 9.78 -7.20
CA ILE A 97 -1.96 8.93 -8.19
C ILE A 97 -2.63 7.70 -7.59
N GLY A 98 -2.43 7.41 -6.30
CA GLY A 98 -3.08 6.32 -5.59
C GLY A 98 -2.38 5.94 -4.29
N CYS A 99 -2.59 4.71 -3.84
CA CYS A 99 -2.01 4.18 -2.60
C CYS A 99 -1.48 2.74 -2.76
N GLN A 100 -0.41 2.43 -2.02
CA GLN A 100 0.10 1.09 -1.76
C GLN A 100 0.21 0.90 -0.24
N ASP A 101 -0.64 0.06 0.30
CA ASP A 101 -0.56 -0.33 1.70
C ASP A 101 0.39 -1.52 1.84
N VAL A 102 1.16 -1.53 2.93
CA VAL A 102 1.88 -2.69 3.42
C VAL A 102 1.50 -2.92 4.87
N SER A 103 1.15 -4.15 5.20
CA SER A 103 0.60 -4.53 6.50
C SER A 103 1.31 -5.75 7.04
N ALA A 104 1.36 -5.89 8.37
CA ALA A 104 1.75 -7.13 9.01
C ALA A 104 0.98 -7.34 10.31
N VAL A 105 0.91 -8.61 10.71
CA VAL A 105 0.45 -9.05 12.03
C VAL A 105 1.56 -9.92 12.58
N ARG A 106 2.05 -9.61 13.78
CA ARG A 106 3.14 -10.35 14.46
C ARG A 106 4.36 -10.51 13.54
N PHE A 107 4.86 -9.38 13.04
CA PHE A 107 5.90 -9.36 12.01
C PHE A 107 7.21 -10.01 12.50
N ALA A 108 7.58 -9.78 13.75
CA ALA A 108 8.79 -10.33 14.36
C ALA A 108 8.85 -11.87 14.22
N GLU A 109 7.72 -12.55 14.42
CA GLU A 109 7.62 -14.00 14.36
C GLU A 109 7.28 -14.52 12.96
N ARG A 110 6.32 -13.87 12.27
CA ARG A 110 5.83 -14.37 10.97
C ARG A 110 6.74 -14.00 9.80
N ARG A 111 7.49 -12.90 9.91
CA ARG A 111 8.28 -12.28 8.82
C ARG A 111 7.48 -12.23 7.50
N THR A 112 6.18 -11.95 7.62
CA THR A 112 5.22 -11.98 6.53
C THR A 112 4.53 -10.63 6.45
N VAL A 113 4.51 -10.03 5.26
CA VAL A 113 3.71 -8.84 4.98
C VAL A 113 2.54 -9.19 4.07
N SER A 114 1.47 -8.41 4.14
CA SER A 114 0.42 -8.38 3.13
C SER A 114 0.31 -6.99 2.51
N SER A 115 -0.36 -6.89 1.36
CA SER A 115 -0.50 -5.62 0.66
C SER A 115 -1.87 -5.44 0.01
N GLY A 116 -2.36 -4.21 0.03
CA GLY A 116 -3.50 -3.72 -0.75
C GLY A 116 -3.07 -2.48 -1.54
N SER A 117 -3.71 -2.21 -2.68
CA SER A 117 -3.31 -1.04 -3.48
C SER A 117 -4.38 -0.63 -4.47
N TRP A 118 -4.33 0.63 -4.87
CA TRP A 118 -5.14 1.17 -5.95
C TRP A 118 -4.43 2.34 -6.61
N LEU A 119 -4.75 2.57 -7.88
CA LEU A 119 -4.32 3.72 -8.67
C LEU A 119 -5.53 4.33 -9.34
N THR A 120 -5.48 5.65 -9.57
CA THR A 120 -6.43 6.33 -10.44
C THR A 120 -6.38 5.81 -11.85
N LEU A 121 -7.52 5.90 -12.55
CA LEU A 121 -7.67 5.34 -13.88
C LEU A 121 -6.66 5.93 -14.89
N ASP A 122 -6.37 7.23 -14.82
CA ASP A 122 -5.37 7.91 -15.65
C ASP A 122 -3.91 7.49 -15.38
N ALA A 123 -3.68 6.76 -14.29
CA ALA A 123 -2.38 6.18 -13.95
C ALA A 123 -2.24 4.71 -14.39
N HIS A 124 -3.31 4.07 -14.89
CA HIS A 124 -3.27 2.68 -15.36
C HIS A 124 -2.49 2.56 -16.67
N GLY A 125 -2.00 1.35 -16.99
CA GLY A 125 -1.29 1.07 -18.25
C GLY A 125 0.12 1.67 -18.37
N ARG A 126 0.57 2.46 -17.39
CA ARG A 126 1.90 3.12 -17.38
C ARG A 126 3.00 2.35 -16.65
N GLY A 127 2.73 1.12 -16.21
CA GLY A 127 3.68 0.30 -15.43
C GLY A 127 3.78 0.66 -13.94
N TYR A 128 3.11 1.72 -13.47
CA TYR A 128 3.17 2.18 -12.08
C TYR A 128 2.69 1.15 -11.07
N GLY A 129 1.65 0.37 -11.38
CA GLY A 129 1.15 -0.67 -10.48
C GLY A 129 2.20 -1.73 -10.16
N THR A 130 2.97 -2.14 -11.15
CA THR A 130 4.10 -3.07 -10.99
C THR A 130 5.23 -2.41 -10.19
N LEU A 131 5.64 -1.20 -10.59
CA LEU A 131 6.78 -0.53 -9.98
C LEU A 131 6.54 -0.18 -8.50
N MET A 132 5.35 0.30 -8.13
CA MET A 132 5.01 0.59 -6.74
C MET A 132 5.01 -0.67 -5.87
N ARG A 133 4.54 -1.80 -6.42
CA ARG A 133 4.52 -3.08 -5.71
C ARG A 133 5.95 -3.62 -5.54
N GLN A 134 6.77 -3.53 -6.57
CA GLN A 134 8.18 -3.90 -6.52
C GLN A 134 8.95 -3.05 -5.50
N ALA A 135 8.73 -1.74 -5.45
CA ALA A 135 9.35 -0.86 -4.45
C ALA A 135 8.96 -1.25 -3.02
N MET A 136 7.68 -1.52 -2.78
CA MET A 136 7.18 -2.03 -1.50
C MET A 136 7.83 -3.39 -1.13
N LEU A 137 7.99 -4.30 -2.09
CA LEU A 137 8.63 -5.59 -1.86
C LEU A 137 10.13 -5.47 -1.56
N VAL A 138 10.86 -4.55 -2.21
CA VAL A 138 12.25 -4.24 -1.85
C VAL A 138 12.31 -3.77 -0.40
N PHE A 139 11.43 -2.84 0.00
CA PHE A 139 11.34 -2.40 1.39
C PHE A 139 11.06 -3.57 2.35
N ALA A 140 10.08 -4.43 2.03
CA ALA A 140 9.72 -5.56 2.89
C ALA A 140 10.87 -6.58 3.01
N PHE A 141 11.45 -7.03 1.91
CA PHE A 141 12.44 -8.10 1.91
C PHE A 141 13.83 -7.61 2.32
N ASP A 142 14.30 -6.53 1.73
CA ASP A 142 15.70 -6.11 1.87
C ASP A 142 15.91 -5.24 3.12
N HIS A 143 14.89 -4.47 3.51
CA HIS A 143 15.01 -3.52 4.63
C HIS A 143 14.35 -4.01 5.92
N LEU A 144 13.16 -4.63 5.86
CA LEU A 144 12.48 -5.18 7.03
C LEU A 144 12.83 -6.65 7.32
N GLY A 145 13.47 -7.34 6.37
CA GLY A 145 13.82 -8.75 6.53
C GLY A 145 12.62 -9.70 6.46
N ALA A 146 11.56 -9.32 5.77
CA ALA A 146 10.45 -10.23 5.47
C ALA A 146 10.96 -11.44 4.67
N ARG A 147 10.29 -12.58 4.83
CA ARG A 147 10.56 -13.84 4.13
C ARG A 147 9.41 -14.26 3.23
N ARG A 148 8.27 -13.57 3.35
CA ARG A 148 7.03 -13.87 2.64
C ARG A 148 6.23 -12.58 2.45
N ALA A 149 5.68 -12.39 1.25
CA ALA A 149 4.69 -11.36 1.00
C ALA A 149 3.44 -11.98 0.36
N GLU A 150 2.28 -11.60 0.89
CA GLU A 150 0.97 -12.11 0.51
C GLU A 150 0.11 -11.01 -0.11
N SER A 151 -0.76 -11.37 -1.03
CA SER A 151 -1.80 -10.49 -1.54
C SER A 151 -3.01 -11.30 -1.92
N SER A 152 -4.18 -10.68 -1.96
CA SER A 152 -5.39 -11.28 -2.50
C SER A 152 -6.17 -10.25 -3.30
N ALA A 153 -6.94 -10.73 -4.27
CA ALA A 153 -7.86 -9.89 -5.02
C ALA A 153 -9.06 -10.72 -5.48
N VAL A 154 -10.22 -10.06 -5.57
CA VAL A 154 -11.48 -10.67 -6.05
C VAL A 154 -11.25 -11.35 -7.40
N ILE A 155 -11.83 -12.54 -7.57
CA ILE A 155 -11.76 -13.27 -8.85
C ILE A 155 -12.28 -12.38 -9.99
N GLY A 156 -11.53 -12.32 -11.09
CA GLY A 156 -11.80 -11.45 -12.24
C GLY A 156 -11.07 -10.11 -12.21
N ASN A 157 -10.28 -9.80 -11.17
CA ASN A 157 -9.40 -8.63 -11.16
C ASN A 157 -8.08 -8.91 -11.92
N ASP A 158 -8.17 -8.99 -13.25
CA ASP A 158 -7.03 -9.33 -14.12
C ASP A 158 -5.88 -8.33 -14.03
N ALA A 159 -6.17 -7.05 -13.78
CA ALA A 159 -5.15 -6.02 -13.60
C ALA A 159 -4.28 -6.31 -12.35
N SER A 160 -4.90 -6.62 -11.21
CA SER A 160 -4.18 -6.99 -9.98
C SER A 160 -3.42 -8.31 -10.13
N PHE A 161 -3.98 -9.27 -10.86
CA PHE A 161 -3.31 -10.54 -11.15
C PHE A 161 -2.07 -10.31 -12.01
N GLY A 162 -2.17 -9.45 -13.02
CA GLY A 162 -1.04 -9.02 -13.86
C GLY A 162 0.10 -8.42 -13.04
N VAL A 163 -0.21 -7.48 -12.14
CA VAL A 163 0.79 -6.88 -11.22
C VAL A 163 1.45 -7.94 -10.34
N SER A 164 0.65 -8.83 -9.72
CA SER A 164 1.16 -9.91 -8.88
C SER A 164 2.12 -10.82 -9.66
N ARG A 165 1.72 -11.29 -10.84
CA ARG A 165 2.56 -12.14 -11.69
C ARG A 165 3.82 -11.41 -12.17
N ALA A 166 3.73 -10.12 -12.50
CA ALA A 166 4.88 -9.31 -12.90
C ALA A 166 5.92 -9.16 -11.78
N CYS A 167 5.48 -9.12 -10.52
CA CYS A 167 6.36 -9.08 -9.35
C CYS A 167 6.89 -10.46 -8.92
N GLY A 168 6.51 -11.54 -9.60
CA GLY A 168 6.97 -12.90 -9.29
C GLY A 168 6.12 -13.63 -8.23
N TYR A 169 4.92 -13.12 -7.92
CA TYR A 169 3.98 -13.87 -7.11
C TYR A 169 3.46 -15.10 -7.89
N ARG A 170 3.15 -16.14 -7.12
CA ARG A 170 2.45 -17.35 -7.57
C ARG A 170 1.10 -17.45 -6.86
N GLU A 171 0.14 -18.10 -7.49
CA GLU A 171 -1.15 -18.40 -6.87
C GLU A 171 -0.97 -19.33 -5.67
N ASP A 172 -1.65 -19.04 -4.57
CA ASP A 172 -1.55 -19.75 -3.29
C ASP A 172 -2.96 -20.11 -2.76
N GLY A 173 -3.81 -20.64 -3.64
CA GLY A 173 -5.21 -20.99 -3.34
C GLY A 173 -6.15 -19.78 -3.26
N THR A 174 -7.33 -19.98 -2.69
CA THR A 174 -8.40 -18.96 -2.61
C THR A 174 -8.84 -18.73 -1.17
N GLN A 175 -9.53 -17.62 -0.93
CA GLN A 175 -10.20 -17.32 0.34
C GLN A 175 -11.55 -16.64 0.09
N VAL A 176 -12.40 -16.63 1.10
CA VAL A 176 -13.58 -15.75 1.14
C VAL A 176 -13.14 -14.40 1.71
N SER A 177 -13.58 -13.30 1.09
CA SER A 177 -13.21 -11.96 1.52
C SER A 177 -13.60 -11.72 2.98
N THR A 178 -12.70 -11.09 3.74
CA THR A 178 -12.94 -10.71 5.13
C THR A 178 -13.46 -9.27 5.26
N MET A 179 -13.57 -8.56 4.14
CA MET A 179 -14.07 -7.19 4.09
C MET A 179 -15.60 -7.16 4.25
N PRO A 180 -16.18 -6.17 4.95
CA PRO A 180 -17.62 -5.99 5.00
C PRO A 180 -18.21 -5.79 3.60
N GLY A 181 -19.28 -6.54 3.27
CA GLY A 181 -19.94 -6.46 1.97
C GLY A 181 -20.49 -7.81 1.50
N PRO A 182 -20.82 -7.93 0.20
CA PRO A 182 -21.05 -9.19 -0.46
C PRO A 182 -19.95 -10.23 -0.19
N VAL A 183 -20.35 -11.50 -0.15
CA VAL A 183 -19.43 -12.63 0.00
C VAL A 183 -18.73 -12.86 -1.33
N GLU A 184 -17.52 -12.31 -1.47
CA GLU A 184 -16.68 -12.46 -2.66
C GLU A 184 -15.58 -13.50 -2.43
N VAL A 185 -15.20 -14.21 -3.50
CA VAL A 185 -14.04 -15.12 -3.49
C VAL A 185 -12.83 -14.37 -4.01
N GLU A 186 -11.71 -14.47 -3.30
CA GLU A 186 -10.44 -13.86 -3.65
C GLU A 186 -9.40 -14.91 -4.03
N GLN A 187 -8.69 -14.67 -5.12
CA GLN A 187 -7.47 -15.39 -5.45
C GLN A 187 -6.34 -14.91 -4.54
N ARG A 188 -5.65 -15.83 -3.87
CA ARG A 188 -4.46 -15.52 -3.07
C ARG A 188 -3.19 -15.65 -3.88
N PHE A 189 -2.22 -14.83 -3.55
CA PHE A 189 -0.91 -14.75 -4.16
C PHE A 189 0.19 -14.74 -3.09
N LEU A 190 1.31 -15.38 -3.43
CA LEU A 190 2.50 -15.49 -2.60
C LEU A 190 3.77 -15.16 -3.40
N VAL A 191 4.65 -14.33 -2.85
CA VAL A 191 6.03 -14.17 -3.33
C VAL A 191 7.02 -14.27 -2.16
N THR A 192 8.21 -14.82 -2.42
CA THR A 192 9.32 -14.89 -1.48
C THR A 192 10.54 -14.13 -2.04
N PRO A 193 11.58 -13.85 -1.24
CA PRO A 193 12.79 -13.21 -1.75
C PRO A 193 13.42 -13.92 -2.97
N GLU A 194 13.27 -15.24 -3.05
CA GLU A 194 13.84 -16.08 -4.11
C GLU A 194 13.06 -15.97 -5.43
N THR A 195 11.74 -15.77 -5.36
CA THR A 195 10.88 -15.68 -6.55
C THR A 195 10.55 -14.25 -6.95
N PHE A 196 10.90 -13.27 -6.11
CA PHE A 196 10.65 -11.86 -6.34
C PHE A 196 11.35 -11.36 -7.61
N ARG A 197 10.56 -10.83 -8.54
CA ARG A 197 11.06 -10.12 -9.72
C ARG A 197 11.27 -8.66 -9.37
N ARG A 198 12.54 -8.30 -9.19
CA ARG A 198 13.00 -6.95 -8.83
C ARG A 198 12.71 -5.92 -9.93
N PRO A 199 12.57 -4.64 -9.57
CA PRO A 199 12.48 -3.57 -10.57
C PRO A 199 13.84 -3.38 -11.26
N ASP A 200 13.82 -2.92 -12.51
CA ASP A 200 15.04 -2.58 -13.26
C ASP A 200 15.65 -1.24 -12.83
N VAL A 201 14.92 -0.46 -12.02
CA VAL A 201 15.37 0.80 -11.43
C VAL A 201 15.75 0.59 -9.96
N PRO A 202 16.76 1.32 -9.43
CA PRO A 202 17.10 1.24 -8.02
C PRO A 202 15.94 1.73 -7.15
N VAL A 203 15.74 1.05 -6.02
CA VAL A 203 14.83 1.48 -4.97
C VAL A 203 15.65 2.04 -3.81
N ARG A 204 15.45 3.32 -3.49
CA ARG A 204 16.07 3.96 -2.31
C ARG A 204 15.05 4.01 -1.19
N VAL A 205 15.47 3.67 0.02
CA VAL A 205 14.64 3.74 1.23
C VAL A 205 15.31 4.65 2.24
N GLU A 206 14.58 5.67 2.66
CA GLU A 206 15.02 6.69 3.60
C GLU A 206 14.08 6.71 4.81
N GLY A 207 14.57 7.18 5.96
CA GLY A 207 13.74 7.33 7.17
C GLY A 207 13.35 6.04 7.90
N LEU A 208 13.87 4.87 7.49
CA LEU A 208 13.78 3.63 8.27
C LEU A 208 14.73 3.65 9.47
N THR A 209 14.38 4.46 10.46
CA THR A 209 15.13 4.66 11.70
C THR A 209 14.97 3.47 12.66
N ALA A 210 15.83 3.39 13.69
CA ALA A 210 15.70 2.36 14.73
C ALA A 210 14.34 2.41 15.47
N PRO A 211 13.82 3.59 15.87
CA PRO A 211 12.46 3.69 16.43
C PRO A 211 11.37 3.19 15.47
N LEU A 212 11.48 3.47 14.17
CA LEU A 212 10.51 2.95 13.20
C LEU A 212 10.58 1.41 13.11
N ARG A 213 11.79 0.84 13.09
CA ARG A 213 11.96 -0.63 13.08
C ARG A 213 11.32 -1.27 14.32
N GLU A 214 11.52 -0.69 15.50
CA GLU A 214 10.92 -1.15 16.74
C GLU A 214 9.39 -1.11 16.67
N MET A 215 8.78 0.00 16.19
CA MET A 215 7.34 0.11 16.00
C MET A 215 6.76 -0.95 15.04
N LEU A 216 7.56 -1.42 14.08
CA LEU A 216 7.17 -2.43 13.09
C LEU A 216 7.51 -3.87 13.51
N GLY A 217 8.18 -4.06 14.66
CA GLY A 217 8.68 -5.37 15.10
C GLY A 217 9.72 -5.99 14.16
N ALA A 218 10.52 -5.16 13.48
CA ALA A 218 11.46 -5.58 12.43
C ALA A 218 12.88 -5.85 12.93
#